data_AF-A0AAW4PD08-F1
#
_entry.id   AF-A0AAW4PD08-F1
#
_cell.length_a   1.000
_cell.length_b   1.000
_cell.length_c   1.000
_cell.angle_alpha   90.00
_cell.angle_beta   90.00
_cell.angle_gamma   90.00
#
_symmetry.space_group_name_H-M   'P 1'
#
loop_
_entity.id
_entity.type
_entity.pdbx_description
1 polymer ?
#
loop_
_entity_poly.entity_id
_entity_poly.type
_entity_poly.pdbx_seq_one_letter_code
_entity_poly.pdbx_strand_id
1 'polypeptide(L)'
;MADEDDGLMWPPMFKGMQQASENAMEQQQQMMKQLFAGGGMPSFDMNQLGAMSQMATFKTRVQSGGRISIPDAEREALGIEEGDIVQTVVLPVKTNTE
;
A
#
# COMPACT_ATOMS: atom_id res chain seq x y z
N MET A 1 -6.18 -39.88 -44.34
CA MET A 1 -5.40 -40.78 -43.48
C MET A 1 -4.18 -40.02 -43.03
N ALA A 2 -4.21 -39.50 -41.81
CA ALA A 2 -3.08 -38.90 -41.11
C ALA A 2 -3.41 -39.00 -39.61
N ASP A 3 -3.38 -40.24 -39.13
CA ASP A 3 -3.24 -40.54 -37.72
C ASP A 3 -1.75 -40.79 -37.46
N GLU A 4 -1.37 -40.74 -36.17
CA GLU A 4 -0.12 -41.26 -35.60
C GLU A 4 1.08 -40.31 -35.68
N ASP A 5 1.22 -39.42 -34.70
CA ASP A 5 2.40 -39.36 -33.81
C ASP A 5 2.30 -38.14 -32.87
N ASP A 6 1.53 -38.26 -31.79
CA ASP A 6 1.64 -37.33 -30.65
C ASP A 6 1.53 -38.18 -29.38
N GLY A 7 2.52 -39.07 -29.23
CA GLY A 7 2.78 -39.77 -27.99
C GLY A 7 3.01 -38.74 -26.89
N LEU A 8 1.94 -38.44 -26.15
CA LEU A 8 1.92 -37.66 -24.92
C LEU A 8 2.88 -38.29 -23.91
N MET A 9 4.17 -38.00 -24.08
CA MET A 9 5.16 -38.04 -23.04
C MET A 9 4.57 -37.17 -21.94
N TRP A 10 4.01 -37.79 -20.89
CA TRP A 10 4.31 -37.53 -19.47
C TRP A 10 3.28 -38.18 -18.52
N PRO A 11 3.50 -39.45 -18.15
CA PRO A 11 2.91 -40.03 -16.93
C PRO A 11 3.67 -39.72 -15.60
N PRO A 12 5.02 -39.82 -15.52
CA PRO A 12 5.74 -39.71 -14.24
C PRO A 12 6.07 -38.27 -13.82
N MET A 13 6.25 -37.37 -14.80
CA MET A 13 6.47 -35.93 -14.56
C MET A 13 5.24 -35.29 -13.89
N PHE A 14 4.03 -35.71 -14.26
CA PHE A 14 2.78 -35.19 -13.70
C PHE A 14 2.63 -35.50 -12.20
N LYS A 15 3.03 -36.70 -11.76
CA LYS A 15 3.01 -37.10 -10.34
C LYS A 15 4.05 -36.33 -9.53
N GLY A 16 5.26 -36.17 -10.06
CA GLY A 16 6.31 -35.36 -9.43
C GLY A 16 5.91 -33.88 -9.31
N MET A 17 5.25 -33.34 -10.35
CA MET A 17 4.73 -31.98 -10.35
C MET A 17 3.56 -31.80 -9.37
N GLN A 18 2.66 -32.78 -9.26
CA GLN A 18 1.58 -32.76 -8.26
C GLN A 18 2.14 -32.74 -6.83
N GLN A 19 3.06 -33.64 -6.50
CA GLN A 19 3.67 -33.68 -5.17
C GLN A 19 4.54 -32.45 -4.87
N ALA A 20 5.26 -31.93 -5.87
CA ALA A 20 5.99 -30.68 -5.73
C ALA A 20 5.03 -29.49 -5.53
N SER A 21 3.87 -29.49 -6.20
CA SER A 21 2.86 -28.46 -6.03
C SER A 21 2.19 -28.51 -4.66
N GLU A 22 1.90 -29.71 -4.15
CA GLU A 22 1.33 -29.91 -2.81
C GLU A 22 2.28 -29.38 -1.72
N ASN A 23 3.56 -29.77 -1.79
CA ASN A 23 4.59 -29.28 -0.86
C ASN A 23 4.84 -27.77 -0.98
N ALA A 24 4.82 -27.22 -2.20
CA ALA A 24 4.98 -25.78 -2.42
C ALA A 24 3.78 -24.98 -1.88
N MET A 25 2.56 -25.49 -2.04
CA MET A 25 1.36 -24.87 -1.48
C MET A 25 1.39 -24.86 0.05
N GLU A 26 1.86 -25.93 0.70
CA GLU A 26 2.01 -25.98 2.16
C GLU A 26 3.04 -24.98 2.67
N GLN A 27 4.21 -24.89 2.02
CA GLN A 27 5.23 -23.87 2.36
C GLN A 27 4.69 -22.45 2.16
N GLN A 28 3.98 -22.19 1.06
CA GLN A 28 3.39 -20.89 0.79
C GLN A 28 2.33 -20.51 1.85
N GLN A 29 1.50 -21.47 2.28
CA GLN A 29 0.52 -21.25 3.34
C GLN A 29 1.18 -21.03 4.71
N GLN A 30 2.24 -21.75 5.04
CA GLN A 30 2.97 -21.56 6.29
C GLN A 30 3.69 -20.21 6.32
N MET A 31 4.31 -19.79 5.21
CA MET A 31 4.92 -18.46 5.08
C MET A 31 3.87 -17.35 5.18
N MET A 32 2.71 -17.52 4.53
CA MET A 32 1.57 -16.60 4.68
C MET A 32 1.09 -16.53 6.13
N LYS A 33 0.95 -17.67 6.82
CA LYS A 33 0.56 -17.73 8.23
C LYS A 33 1.61 -17.06 9.12
N GLN A 34 2.91 -17.21 8.84
CA GLN A 34 3.96 -16.52 9.60
C GLN A 34 3.99 -15.01 9.33
N LEU A 35 3.73 -14.58 8.09
CA LEU A 35 3.57 -13.16 7.76
C LEU A 35 2.34 -12.54 8.43
N PHE A 36 1.22 -13.27 8.47
CA PHE A 36 -0.04 -12.81 9.03
C PHE A 36 -0.08 -12.91 10.56
N ALA A 37 0.48 -13.96 11.15
CA ALA A 37 0.56 -14.15 12.60
C ALA A 37 1.75 -13.42 13.24
N GLY A 38 2.80 -13.12 12.47
CA GLY A 38 4.01 -12.43 12.93
C GLY A 38 3.97 -10.90 12.82
N GLY A 39 2.83 -10.30 12.44
CA GLY A 39 2.70 -8.84 12.34
C GLY A 39 3.59 -8.20 11.26
N GLY A 40 3.92 -8.95 10.20
CA GLY A 40 4.93 -8.59 9.20
C GLY A 40 4.45 -7.71 8.04
N MET A 41 3.22 -7.19 8.08
CA MET A 41 2.89 -6.00 7.30
C MET A 41 3.32 -4.80 8.14
N PRO A 42 4.15 -3.86 7.63
CA PRO A 42 4.34 -2.60 8.31
C PRO A 42 2.94 -2.07 8.58
N SER A 43 2.67 -1.80 9.85
CA SER A 43 1.43 -1.22 10.37
C SER A 43 1.24 0.20 9.84
N PHE A 44 1.31 0.40 8.51
CA PHE A 44 0.55 1.42 7.82
C PHE A 44 -0.90 1.04 8.04
N ASP A 45 -1.38 1.48 9.18
CA ASP A 45 -2.74 1.36 9.64
C ASP A 45 -3.66 1.65 8.45
N MET A 46 -4.45 0.66 8.02
CA MET A 46 -5.38 0.84 6.90
C MET A 46 -6.36 1.99 7.18
N ASN A 47 -6.60 2.33 8.45
CA ASN A 47 -7.33 3.54 8.82
C ASN A 47 -6.57 4.82 8.49
N GLN A 48 -5.24 4.82 8.60
CA GLN A 48 -4.40 5.95 8.21
C GLN A 48 -4.40 6.12 6.69
N LEU A 49 -4.42 5.03 5.91
CA LEU A 49 -4.56 5.09 4.44
C LEU A 49 -5.95 5.60 4.00
N GLY A 50 -7.02 5.17 4.66
CA GLY A 50 -8.37 5.70 4.43
C GLY A 50 -8.48 7.18 4.78
N ALA A 51 -7.89 7.59 5.90
CA ALA A 51 -7.79 8.99 6.30
C ALA A 51 -6.95 9.82 5.31
N MET A 52 -5.85 9.27 4.77
CA MET A 52 -5.03 9.96 3.76
C MET A 52 -5.81 10.24 2.47
N SER A 53 -6.83 9.42 2.12
CA SER A 53 -7.67 9.69 0.94
C SER A 53 -8.57 10.92 1.09
N GLN A 54 -8.81 11.36 2.33
CA GLN A 54 -9.59 12.55 2.65
C GLN A 54 -8.71 13.77 2.97
N MET A 55 -7.38 13.64 2.89
CA MET A 55 -6.45 14.73 3.18
C MET A 55 -6.14 15.53 1.92
N ALA A 56 -6.45 16.82 1.91
CA ALA A 56 -5.93 17.71 0.86
C ALA A 56 -4.47 18.06 1.13
N THR A 57 -3.62 17.89 0.12
CA THR A 57 -2.19 18.18 0.21
C THR A 57 -1.86 19.42 -0.62
N PHE A 58 -1.46 20.50 0.05
CA PHE A 58 -1.02 21.73 -0.61
C PHE A 58 0.35 22.19 -0.09
N LYS A 59 1.02 23.03 -0.87
CA LYS A 59 2.32 23.61 -0.52
C LYS A 59 2.14 25.10 -0.23
N THR A 60 2.48 25.52 0.98
CA THR A 60 2.43 26.92 1.42
C THR A 60 3.77 27.35 2.03
N ARG A 61 4.02 28.66 2.06
CA ARG A 61 5.21 29.22 2.70
C ARG A 61 4.94 29.47 4.18
N VAL A 62 5.90 29.14 5.03
CA VAL A 62 5.86 29.48 6.45
C VAL A 62 6.04 31.00 6.62
N GLN A 63 5.09 31.65 7.28
CA GLN A 63 5.10 33.08 7.56
C GLN A 63 5.87 33.39 8.86
N SER A 64 5.99 34.68 9.19
CA SER A 64 6.58 35.13 10.46
C SER A 64 5.82 34.52 11.65
N GLY A 65 6.58 33.99 12.62
CA GLY A 65 6.01 33.29 13.78
C GLY A 65 5.54 31.86 13.51
N GLY A 66 5.91 31.24 12.40
CA GLY A 66 5.63 29.82 12.13
C GLY A 66 4.20 29.54 11.63
N ARG A 67 3.45 30.59 11.26
CA ARG A 67 2.08 30.43 10.73
C ARG A 67 2.10 29.86 9.32
N ILE A 68 1.15 28.97 9.05
CA ILE A 68 0.85 28.45 7.71
C ILE A 68 -0.61 28.79 7.38
N SER A 69 -0.87 29.18 6.13
CA SER A 69 -2.22 29.50 5.66
C SER A 69 -2.71 28.40 4.73
N ILE A 70 -3.95 27.96 4.97
CA ILE A 70 -4.69 27.03 4.11
C ILE A 70 -5.31 27.87 2.97
N PRO A 71 -5.08 27.52 1.69
CA PRO A 71 -5.72 28.22 0.57
C PRO A 71 -7.25 28.07 0.61
N ASP A 72 -7.96 29.10 0.17
CA ASP A 72 -9.43 29.12 0.20
C ASP A 72 -10.06 27.92 -0.53
N ALA A 73 -9.51 27.56 -1.69
CA ALA A 73 -9.98 26.40 -2.47
C ALA A 73 -9.88 25.08 -1.68
N GLU A 74 -8.80 24.89 -0.91
CA GLU A 74 -8.62 23.68 -0.11
C GLU A 74 -9.49 23.70 1.14
N ARG A 75 -9.67 24.88 1.73
CA ARG A 75 -10.56 25.08 2.88
C ARG A 75 -12.00 24.73 2.52
N GLU A 76 -12.47 25.18 1.36
CA GLU A 76 -13.82 24.89 0.86
C GLU A 76 -13.97 23.42 0.46
N ALA A 77 -13.00 22.84 -0.25
CA ALA A 77 -13.04 21.44 -0.66
C ALA A 77 -13.05 20.45 0.51
N LEU A 78 -12.36 20.80 1.61
CA LEU A 78 -12.36 20.02 2.85
C LEU A 78 -13.51 20.39 3.81
N GLY A 79 -14.33 21.39 3.47
CA GLY A 79 -15.44 21.85 4.31
C GLY A 79 -14.98 22.37 5.69
N ILE A 80 -13.83 23.04 5.76
CA ILE A 80 -13.26 23.55 7.01
C ILE A 80 -13.82 24.96 7.29
N GLU A 81 -14.42 25.13 8.47
CA GLU A 81 -15.02 26.38 8.92
C GLU A 81 -14.26 27.01 10.11
N GLU A 82 -14.66 28.24 10.47
CA GLU A 82 -14.09 28.92 11.63
C GLU A 82 -14.52 28.21 12.92
N GLY A 83 -13.54 27.84 13.75
CA GLY A 83 -13.76 27.11 14.99
C GLY A 83 -13.48 25.61 14.91
N ASP A 84 -13.23 25.09 13.70
CA ASP A 84 -12.88 23.68 13.51
C ASP A 84 -11.46 23.37 13.99
N ILE A 85 -11.31 22.18 14.59
CA ILE A 85 -10.01 21.65 14.99
C ILE A 85 -9.45 20.84 13.83
N VAL A 86 -8.31 21.29 13.31
CA VAL A 86 -7.60 20.61 12.22
C VAL A 86 -6.34 19.92 12.73
N GLN A 87 -6.04 18.75 12.20
CA GLN A 87 -4.76 18.05 12.42
C GLN A 87 -3.84 18.31 11.23
N THR A 88 -2.62 18.81 11.49
CA THR A 88 -1.65 19.11 10.43
C THR A 88 -0.47 18.14 10.45
N VAL A 89 -0.04 17.70 9.27
CA VAL A 89 1.21 16.97 9.06
C VAL A 89 2.10 17.83 8.16
N VAL A 90 3.28 18.21 8.64
CA VAL A 90 4.17 19.13 7.92
C VAL A 90 5.38 18.37 7.37
N LEU A 91 5.53 18.38 6.05
CA LEU A 91 6.70 17.82 5.36
C LEU A 91 7.54 18.95 4.76
N PRO A 92 8.80 19.15 5.19
CA PRO A 92 9.68 20.16 4.61
C PRO A 92 10.08 19.77 3.18
N VAL A 93 9.80 20.64 2.20
CA VAL A 93 10.08 20.38 0.77
C VAL A 93 11.38 21.02 0.27
N LYS A 94 11.82 22.11 0.89
CA LYS A 94 13.14 22.75 0.69
C LYS A 94 13.53 23.45 1.98
N THR A 95 14.64 23.05 2.58
CA THR A 95 15.33 23.82 3.61
C THR A 95 16.34 24.71 2.90
N ASN A 96 16.12 26.02 2.88
CA ASN A 96 17.23 26.95 2.61
C ASN A 96 18.09 26.98 3.89
N THR A 97 18.77 25.86 4.16
CA THR A 97 19.95 25.86 5.02
C THR A 97 21.10 26.14 4.08
N GLU A 98 21.68 27.34 4.21
CA GLU A 98 23.07 27.55 3.80
C GLU A 98 24.00 26.57 4.53
#